data_AF-A0A292EGN9-F1
#
_entry.id   AF-A0A292EGN9-F1
#
_cell.length_a   1.000
_cell.length_b   1.000
_cell.length_c   1.000
_cell.angle_alpha   90.00
_cell.angle_beta   90.00
_cell.angle_gamma   90.00
#
_symmetry.space_group_name_H-M   'P 1'
#
loop_
_entity.id
_entity.type
_entity.pdbx_description
1 polymer ?
#
loop_
_entity_poly.entity_id
_entity_poly.type
_entity_poly.pdbx_seq_one_letter_code
_entity_poly.pdbx_strand_id
1 'polypeptide(L)'
;MGAMFGGLLTGIIIIRLARPELYLDWIAAGILQIGLGLMLSRDAQLVAPSEFALFCLVFVALGTLRLWIGATLEPGKGAASLMAGGLTSLFCVGWAILERFAAIGVAWDVIVATDLLLTGFSIVGFGLALRQPPARMP
;
A
#
# COMPACT_ATOMS: atom_id res chain seq x y z
N MET A 1 0.87 -7.21 -14.71
CA MET A 1 0.78 -8.53 -14.02
C MET A 1 1.59 -8.59 -12.71
N GLY A 2 2.83 -8.07 -12.67
CA GLY A 2 3.64 -8.08 -11.42
C GLY A 2 2.96 -7.43 -10.22
N ALA A 3 2.26 -6.30 -10.43
CA ALA A 3 1.51 -5.62 -9.38
C ALA A 3 0.34 -6.46 -8.82
N MET A 4 -0.36 -7.22 -9.68
CA MET A 4 -1.43 -8.12 -9.26
C MET A 4 -0.89 -9.28 -8.41
N PHE A 5 0.20 -9.90 -8.87
CA PHE A 5 0.85 -10.99 -8.13
C PHE A 5 1.41 -10.52 -6.80
N GLY A 6 2.05 -9.35 -6.75
CA GLY A 6 2.54 -8.81 -5.50
C GLY A 6 1.41 -8.41 -4.55
N GLY A 7 0.30 -7.85 -5.04
CA GLY A 7 -0.88 -7.57 -4.20
C GLY A 7 -1.48 -8.83 -3.61
N LEU A 8 -1.52 -9.92 -4.38
CA LEU A 8 -2.01 -11.23 -3.96
C LEU A 8 -1.07 -11.89 -2.93
N LEU A 9 0.24 -11.80 -3.15
CA LEU A 9 1.28 -12.23 -2.19
C LEU A 9 1.21 -11.43 -0.89
N THR A 10 1.06 -10.12 -0.98
CA THR A 10 0.85 -9.24 0.18
C THR A 10 -0.39 -9.67 0.96
N GLY A 11 -1.51 -9.92 0.28
CA GLY A 11 -2.72 -10.45 0.89
C GLY A 11 -2.49 -11.79 1.62
N ILE A 12 -1.79 -12.73 1.00
CA ILE A 12 -1.45 -14.03 1.60
C ILE A 12 -0.56 -13.87 2.83
N ILE A 13 0.45 -13.01 2.75
CA ILE A 13 1.37 -12.72 3.87
C ILE A 13 0.59 -12.12 5.03
N ILE A 14 -0.30 -11.17 4.77
CA ILE A 14 -1.12 -10.54 5.81
C ILE A 14 -2.07 -11.56 6.45
N ILE A 15 -2.75 -12.40 5.66
CA ILE A 15 -3.61 -13.49 6.18
C ILE A 15 -2.81 -14.44 7.07
N ARG A 16 -1.54 -14.71 6.73
CA ARG A 16 -0.65 -15.57 7.53
C ARG A 16 -0.05 -14.88 8.75
N LEU A 17 0.13 -13.55 8.73
CA LEU A 17 0.66 -12.75 9.84
C LEU A 17 -0.44 -12.44 10.88
N ALA A 18 -1.68 -12.32 10.42
CA ALA A 18 -2.85 -12.13 11.27
C ALA A 18 -3.08 -13.39 12.13
N ARG A 19 -2.83 -13.26 13.43
CA ARG A 19 -3.49 -14.09 14.46
C ARG A 19 -5.02 -13.95 14.31
N PRO A 20 -5.85 -14.88 14.84
CA PRO A 20 -7.22 -15.21 14.37
C PRO A 20 -8.28 -14.09 14.37
N GLU A 21 -7.94 -12.86 14.72
CA GLU A 21 -8.79 -11.70 14.47
C GLU A 21 -8.49 -11.16 13.07
N LEU A 22 -9.30 -11.59 12.11
CA LEU A 22 -9.37 -11.06 10.76
C LEU A 22 -9.70 -9.56 10.80
N TYR A 23 -8.69 -8.70 10.72
CA TYR A 23 -8.87 -7.26 10.53
C TYR A 23 -9.32 -7.00 9.09
N LEU A 24 -10.62 -6.77 8.90
CA LEU A 24 -11.27 -6.42 7.62
C LEU A 24 -10.53 -5.32 6.85
N ASP A 25 -9.89 -4.39 7.57
CA ASP A 25 -9.10 -3.28 7.00
C ASP A 25 -7.95 -3.76 6.13
N TRP A 26 -7.30 -4.88 6.49
CA TRP A 26 -6.21 -5.43 5.70
C TRP A 26 -6.69 -6.13 4.43
N ILE A 27 -7.85 -6.78 4.50
CA ILE A 27 -8.50 -7.35 3.31
C ILE A 27 -8.90 -6.21 2.36
N ALA A 28 -9.47 -5.13 2.90
CA ALA A 28 -9.80 -3.94 2.12
C ALA A 28 -8.56 -3.33 1.44
N ALA A 29 -7.42 -3.25 2.14
CA ALA A 29 -6.16 -2.79 1.54
C ALA A 29 -5.68 -3.69 0.39
N GLY A 30 -5.77 -5.02 0.56
CA GLY A 30 -5.45 -5.98 -0.49
C GLY A 30 -6.36 -5.84 -1.71
N ILE A 31 -7.68 -5.68 -1.49
CA ILE A 31 -8.66 -5.47 -2.56
C ILE A 31 -8.38 -4.18 -3.32
N LEU A 32 -8.09 -3.08 -2.62
CA LEU A 32 -7.74 -1.80 -3.24
C LEU A 32 -6.47 -1.94 -4.10
N GLN A 33 -5.45 -2.65 -3.62
CA GLN A 33 -4.23 -2.90 -4.40
C GLN A 33 -4.51 -3.71 -5.67
N ILE A 34 -5.33 -4.76 -5.57
CA ILE A 34 -5.76 -5.56 -6.73
C ILE A 34 -6.55 -4.69 -7.71
N GLY A 35 -7.42 -3.81 -7.19
CA GLY A 35 -8.16 -2.82 -7.97
C GLY A 35 -7.23 -1.93 -8.80
N LEU A 36 -6.20 -1.36 -8.19
CA LEU A 36 -5.19 -0.54 -8.92
C LEU A 36 -4.51 -1.33 -10.04
N GLY A 37 -4.11 -2.58 -9.76
CA GLY A 37 -3.52 -3.45 -10.78
C GLY A 37 -4.49 -3.78 -11.91
N LEU A 38 -5.77 -3.99 -11.61
CA LEU A 38 -6.82 -4.25 -12.62
C LEU A 38 -7.07 -3.03 -13.50
N MET A 39 -7.11 -1.82 -12.92
CA MET A 39 -7.28 -0.59 -13.69
C MET A 39 -6.14 -0.41 -14.70
N LEU A 40 -4.88 -0.56 -14.25
CA LEU A 40 -3.72 -0.47 -15.15
C LEU A 40 -3.66 -1.60 -16.19
N SER A 41 -4.20 -2.79 -15.88
CA SER A 41 -4.30 -3.85 -16.88
C SER A 41 -5.34 -3.60 -17.97
N ARG A 42 -6.36 -2.79 -17.69
CA ARG A 42 -7.40 -2.40 -18.66
C ARG A 42 -6.98 -1.20 -19.49
N ASP A 43 -6.45 -0.18 -18.83
CA ASP A 43 -5.92 1.03 -19.47
C ASP A 43 -4.60 1.42 -18.78
N ALA A 44 -3.50 0.98 -19.38
CA ALA A 44 -2.15 1.26 -18.90
C ALA A 44 -1.71 2.72 -19.11
N GLN A 45 -2.45 3.51 -19.89
CA GLN A 45 -2.13 4.91 -20.14
C GLN A 45 -3.02 5.87 -19.34
N LEU A 46 -4.12 5.38 -18.76
CA LEU A 46 -5.12 6.19 -18.05
C LEU A 46 -5.48 7.43 -18.89
N VAL A 47 -5.89 7.17 -20.14
CA VAL A 47 -6.09 8.22 -21.14
C VAL A 47 -7.23 9.13 -20.72
N ALA A 48 -8.32 8.51 -20.24
CA ALA A 48 -9.49 9.22 -19.75
C ALA A 48 -9.20 9.91 -18.40
N PRO A 49 -9.53 11.20 -18.24
CA PRO A 49 -9.30 11.92 -16.99
C PRO A 49 -10.12 11.35 -15.83
N SER A 50 -11.26 10.71 -16.10
CA SER A 50 -12.08 10.02 -15.11
C SER A 50 -11.40 8.78 -14.55
N GLU A 51 -10.75 7.98 -15.40
CA GLU A 51 -10.00 6.79 -14.99
C GLU A 51 -8.77 7.17 -14.16
N PHE A 52 -8.08 8.25 -14.56
CA PHE A 52 -6.97 8.80 -13.79
C PHE A 52 -7.42 9.32 -12.41
N ALA A 53 -8.54 10.05 -12.36
CA ALA A 53 -9.10 10.53 -11.10
C ALA A 53 -9.50 9.35 -10.18
N LEU A 54 -10.12 8.31 -10.73
CA LEU A 54 -10.49 7.12 -9.98
C LEU A 54 -9.25 6.36 -9.49
N PHE A 55 -8.21 6.23 -10.32
CA PHE A 55 -6.93 5.67 -9.95
C PHE A 55 -6.31 6.42 -8.75
N CYS A 56 -6.23 7.74 -8.82
CA CYS A 56 -5.73 8.56 -7.71
C CYS A 56 -6.59 8.39 -6.44
N LEU A 57 -7.92 8.36 -6.56
CA LEU A 57 -8.82 8.18 -5.42
C LEU A 57 -8.62 6.83 -4.73
N VAL A 58 -8.53 5.74 -5.50
CA VAL A 58 -8.28 4.40 -4.97
C VAL A 58 -6.90 4.35 -4.30
N PHE A 59 -5.90 5.01 -4.88
CA PHE A 59 -4.54 5.02 -4.36
C PHE A 59 -4.41 5.85 -3.08
N VAL A 60 -5.12 6.99 -2.99
CA VAL A 60 -5.25 7.77 -1.75
C VAL A 60 -5.99 6.95 -0.69
N ALA A 61 -7.12 6.32 -1.05
CA ALA A 61 -7.88 5.47 -0.13
C ALA A 61 -7.00 4.36 0.46
N LEU A 62 -6.21 3.69 -0.37
CA LEU A 62 -5.23 2.70 0.06
C LEU A 62 -4.19 3.28 1.05
N GLY A 63 -3.60 4.44 0.74
CA GLY A 63 -2.65 5.11 1.61
C GLY A 63 -3.26 5.51 2.96
N THR A 64 -4.47 6.09 2.94
CA THR A 64 -5.20 6.46 4.16
C THR A 64 -5.58 5.26 5.01
N LEU A 65 -5.97 4.14 4.39
CA LEU A 65 -6.30 2.91 5.09
C LEU A 65 -5.05 2.33 5.78
N ARG A 66 -3.88 2.40 5.14
CA ARG A 66 -2.59 2.01 5.75
C ARG A 66 -2.22 2.88 6.95
N LEU A 67 -2.43 4.20 6.84
CA LEU A 67 -2.23 5.12 7.96
C LEU A 67 -3.20 4.83 9.11
N TRP A 68 -4.46 4.54 8.79
CA TRP A 68 -5.48 4.18 9.76
C TRP A 68 -5.10 2.89 10.50
N ILE A 69 -4.72 1.84 9.77
CA ILE A 69 -4.22 0.58 10.35
C ILE A 69 -3.03 0.86 11.27
N GLY A 70 -2.06 1.66 10.82
CA GLY A 70 -0.91 2.07 11.63
C GLY A 70 -1.31 2.83 12.91
N ALA A 71 -2.32 3.69 12.85
CA ALA A 71 -2.80 4.47 14.00
C ALA A 71 -3.59 3.65 15.02
N THR A 72 -4.32 2.62 14.56
CA THR A 72 -5.05 1.70 15.45
C THR A 72 -4.16 0.68 16.14
N LEU A 73 -2.91 0.52 15.68
CA LEU A 73 -1.93 -0.37 16.31
C LEU A 73 -1.24 0.30 17.50
N GLU A 74 -1.00 -0.48 18.56
CA GLU A 74 -0.30 0.03 19.75
C GLU A 74 1.11 0.56 19.38
N PRO A 75 1.55 1.70 19.96
CA PRO A 75 2.80 2.40 19.61
C PRO A 75 4.12 1.58 19.72
N GLY A 76 4.10 0.36 20.23
CA GLY A 76 5.27 -0.53 20.32
C GLY A 76 5.29 -1.70 19.33
N LYS A 77 4.22 -1.94 18.56
CA LYS A 77 4.03 -3.15 17.74
C LYS A 77 4.35 -2.98 16.26
N GLY A 78 5.21 -2.03 15.90
CA GLY A 78 5.56 -1.77 14.49
C GLY A 78 4.64 -0.80 13.75
N ALA A 79 3.81 -0.04 14.48
CA ALA A 79 2.95 1.01 13.95
C ALA A 79 3.70 2.01 13.05
N ALA A 80 4.92 2.42 13.44
CA ALA A 80 5.75 3.34 12.68
C ALA A 80 6.11 2.82 11.27
N SER A 81 6.31 1.51 11.11
CA SER A 81 6.66 0.92 9.82
C SER A 81 5.47 0.91 8.86
N LEU A 82 4.26 0.72 9.38
CA LEU A 82 3.02 0.77 8.59
C LEU A 82 2.60 2.21 8.27
N MET A 83 2.77 3.14 9.21
CA MET A 83 2.58 4.56 8.94
C MET A 83 3.53 5.08 7.87
N ALA A 84 4.81 4.66 7.91
CA ALA A 84 5.76 4.96 6.85
C ALA A 84 5.29 4.41 5.49
N GLY A 85 4.75 3.20 5.46
CA GLY A 85 4.15 2.60 4.26
C GLY A 85 2.98 3.41 3.71
N GLY A 86 2.06 3.86 4.58
CA GLY A 86 0.94 4.73 4.18
C GLY A 86 1.41 6.09 3.64
N LEU A 87 2.41 6.71 4.28
CA LEU A 87 3.03 7.95 3.80
C LEU A 87 3.69 7.77 2.43
N THR A 88 4.39 6.65 2.22
CA THR A 88 4.99 6.36 0.91
C THR A 88 3.95 6.18 -0.18
N SER A 89 2.78 5.59 0.13
CA SER A 89 1.67 5.51 -0.83
C SER A 89 1.14 6.88 -1.21
N LEU A 90 0.97 7.79 -0.25
CA LEU A 90 0.57 9.17 -0.53
C LEU A 90 1.62 9.92 -1.35
N PHE A 91 2.91 9.67 -1.09
CA PHE A 91 3.99 10.19 -1.93
C PHE A 91 3.90 9.66 -3.36
N CYS A 92 3.61 8.37 -3.56
CA CYS A 92 3.38 7.78 -4.88
C CYS A 92 2.17 8.41 -5.61
N VAL A 93 1.13 8.83 -4.89
CA VAL A 93 0.04 9.62 -5.49
C VAL A 93 0.53 10.97 -5.97
N GLY A 94 1.30 11.69 -5.14
CA GLY A 94 1.91 12.96 -5.51
C GLY A 94 2.81 12.83 -6.75
N TRP A 95 3.59 11.76 -6.82
CA TRP A 95 4.37 11.41 -8.00
C TRP A 95 3.46 11.16 -9.20
N ALA A 96 2.40 10.36 -9.09
CA ALA A 96 1.49 10.11 -10.20
C ALA A 96 0.82 11.39 -10.74
N ILE A 97 0.46 12.32 -9.84
CA ILE A 97 -0.08 13.62 -10.24
C ILE A 97 0.99 14.44 -10.97
N LEU A 98 2.21 14.53 -10.42
CA LEU A 98 3.32 15.25 -11.03
C LEU A 98 3.63 14.70 -12.42
N GLU A 99 3.68 13.38 -12.57
CA GLU A 99 3.91 12.69 -13.83
C GLU A 99 2.87 13.07 -14.90
N ARG A 100 1.60 13.21 -14.51
CA ARG A 100 0.52 13.58 -15.44
C ARG A 100 0.68 15.00 -15.98
N PHE A 101 1.24 15.91 -15.19
CA PHE A 101 1.41 17.31 -15.57
C PHE A 101 2.78 17.61 -16.18
N ALA A 102 3.83 16.94 -15.71
CA ALA A 102 5.21 17.17 -16.11
C ALA A 102 5.67 16.24 -17.26
N ALA A 103 4.89 15.19 -17.58
CA ALA A 103 5.16 14.25 -18.67
C ALA A 103 6.60 13.71 -18.67
N ILE A 104 7.09 13.29 -17.50
CA ILE A 104 8.49 12.87 -17.26
C ILE A 104 8.79 11.53 -18.00
N GLY A 105 7.75 10.78 -18.38
CA GLY A 105 7.83 9.53 -19.15
C GLY A 105 7.81 8.27 -18.29
N VAL A 106 7.45 8.35 -17.01
CA VAL A 106 7.35 7.21 -16.10
C VAL A 106 6.01 6.50 -16.28
N ALA A 107 6.04 5.20 -16.54
CA ALA A 107 4.83 4.40 -16.64
C ALA A 107 4.14 4.25 -15.27
N TRP A 108 2.81 4.35 -15.24
CA TRP A 108 1.98 4.24 -14.03
C TRP A 108 2.18 2.91 -13.28
N ASP A 109 2.44 1.83 -14.02
CA ASP A 109 2.78 0.51 -13.48
C ASP A 109 4.03 0.53 -12.59
N VAL A 110 5.02 1.38 -12.90
CA VAL A 110 6.25 1.53 -12.12
C VAL A 110 5.95 2.18 -10.78
N ILE A 111 5.04 3.15 -10.75
CA ILE A 111 4.62 3.82 -9.51
C ILE A 111 3.90 2.82 -8.60
N VAL A 112 2.98 2.02 -9.15
CA VAL A 112 2.27 0.98 -8.38
C VAL A 112 3.21 -0.13 -7.93
N ALA A 113 4.18 -0.55 -8.76
CA ALA A 113 5.18 -1.53 -8.38
C ALA A 113 6.09 -1.02 -7.25
N THR A 114 6.47 0.26 -7.31
CA THR A 114 7.25 0.92 -6.26
C THR A 114 6.47 0.95 -4.94
N ASP A 115 5.21 1.36 -4.96
CA ASP A 115 4.35 1.33 -3.77
C ASP A 115 4.25 -0.08 -3.17
N LEU A 116 4.09 -1.09 -4.02
CA LEU A 116 3.96 -2.48 -3.60
C LEU A 116 5.24 -3.01 -2.93
N LEU A 117 6.40 -2.65 -3.49
CA LEU A 117 7.70 -2.97 -2.89
C LEU A 117 7.86 -2.32 -1.52
N LEU A 118 7.57 -1.01 -1.41
CA LEU A 118 7.64 -0.27 -0.15
C LEU A 118 6.66 -0.83 0.89
N THR A 119 5.46 -1.22 0.45
CA THR A 119 4.48 -1.91 1.29
C THR A 119 5.01 -3.25 1.80
N GLY A 120 5.67 -4.02 0.93
CA GLY A 120 6.33 -5.26 1.32
C GLY A 120 7.36 -5.02 2.43
N PHE A 121 8.21 -4.00 2.27
CA PHE A 121 9.16 -3.59 3.32
C PHE A 121 8.49 -3.17 4.62
N SER A 122 7.40 -2.41 4.56
CA SER A 122 6.61 -2.02 5.74
C SER A 122 6.01 -3.21 6.47
N ILE A 123 5.53 -4.22 5.74
CA ILE A 123 4.97 -5.44 6.35
C ILE A 123 6.08 -6.28 6.99
N VAL A 124 7.25 -6.38 6.34
CA VAL A 124 8.41 -7.06 6.93
C VAL A 124 8.88 -6.34 8.19
N GLY A 125 8.98 -5.01 8.17
CA GLY A 125 9.33 -4.20 9.34
C GLY A 125 8.33 -4.36 10.49
N PHE A 126 7.03 -4.36 10.18
CA PHE A 126 5.97 -4.67 11.12
C PHE A 126 6.13 -6.08 11.72
N GLY A 127 6.34 -7.10 10.89
CA GLY A 127 6.55 -8.47 11.33
C GLY A 127 7.80 -8.66 12.20
N LEU A 128 8.87 -7.91 11.95
CA LEU A 128 10.07 -7.89 12.79
C LEU A 128 9.82 -7.19 14.13
N ALA A 129 9.08 -6.08 14.14
CA ALA A 129 8.71 -5.36 15.37
C ALA A 129 7.86 -6.22 16.30
N LEU A 130 6.94 -7.03 15.76
CA LEU A 130 6.13 -7.98 16.53
C LEU A 130 6.96 -9.10 17.20
N ARG A 131 8.18 -9.38 16.70
CA ARG A 131 9.08 -10.38 17.29
C ARG A 131 9.93 -9.82 18.43
N GLN A 132 10.00 -8.49 18.59
CA GLN A 132 10.75 -7.89 19.68
C GLN A 132 9.94 -8.00 20.98
N PRO A 133 10.51 -8.58 22.05
CA PRO A 133 9.89 -8.54 23.37
C PRO A 133 9.68 -7.08 23.80
N PRO A 134 8.65 -6.75 24.60
CA PRO A 134 8.50 -5.41 25.13
C PRO A 134 9.82 -5.03 25.83
N ALA A 135 10.44 -3.94 25.38
CA ALA A 135 11.60 -3.39 26.03
C ALA A 135 11.20 -3.16 27.49
N ARG A 136 11.81 -3.91 28.43
CA ARG A 136 11.72 -3.57 29.85
C ARG A 136 12.28 -2.16 29.97
N MET A 137 11.40 -1.19 30.23
CA MET A 137 11.83 0.15 30.60
C MET A 137 12.59 0.02 31.94
N PRO A 138 13.81 0.58 32.06
CA PRO A 138 14.48 0.72 33.34
C PRO A 138 13.75 1.71 34.26
#